data_AF-A0AAN6NLG6-F1
#
_entry.id   AF-A0AAN6NLG6-F1
#
_cell.length_a   1.000
_cell.length_b   1.000
_cell.length_c   1.000
_cell.angle_alpha   90.00
_cell.angle_beta   90.00
_cell.angle_gamma   90.00
#
_symmetry.space_group_name_H-M   'P 1'
#
loop_
_entity.id
_entity.type
_entity.pdbx_description
1 polymer ?
#
loop_
_entity_poly.entity_id
_entity_poly.type
_entity_poly.pdbx_seq_one_letter_code
_entity_poly.pdbx_strand_id
1 'polypeptide(L)'
;MILIDPNRCRSLIKTASGKLPLSAATSINFVANCVLYQPNSWVAQNFELWNIYDSQCNLGHIEICETPDFKNGFNQAKCAHILGSHDKLVGQDIYNIL
;
A
#
# COMPACT_ATOMS: atom_id res chain seq x y z
N MET A 1 -5.82 -25.89 -5.31
CA MET A 1 -5.23 -24.59 -4.95
C MET A 1 -5.67 -24.27 -3.52
N ILE A 2 -4.76 -24.30 -2.55
CA ILE A 2 -5.11 -23.99 -1.15
C ILE A 2 -4.90 -22.48 -0.99
N LEU A 3 -5.99 -21.72 -0.93
CA LEU A 3 -5.95 -20.31 -0.54
C LEU A 3 -5.73 -20.25 0.98
N ILE A 4 -4.62 -19.64 1.40
CA ILE A 4 -4.30 -19.43 2.81
C ILE A 4 -5.09 -18.21 3.30
N ASP A 5 -5.71 -18.31 4.48
CA ASP A 5 -6.36 -17.19 5.15
C ASP A 5 -5.34 -16.06 5.41
N PRO A 6 -5.55 -14.83 4.87
CA PRO A 6 -4.65 -13.68 5.06
C PRO A 6 -4.37 -13.36 6.54
N ASN A 7 -5.30 -13.68 7.45
CA ASN A 7 -5.11 -13.45 8.88
C ASN A 7 -3.93 -14.23 9.46
N ARG A 8 -3.53 -15.36 8.84
CA ARG A 8 -2.34 -16.11 9.26
C ARG A 8 -1.04 -15.34 9.02
N CYS A 9 -1.05 -14.39 8.09
CA CYS A 9 0.09 -13.54 7.77
C CYS A 9 0.10 -12.23 8.58
N ARG A 10 -0.91 -11.97 9.42
CA ARG A 10 -1.06 -10.69 10.13
C ARG A 10 0.12 -10.34 11.02
N SER A 11 0.80 -11.34 11.60
CA SER A 11 2.01 -11.15 12.40
C SER A 11 3.21 -10.63 11.60
N LEU A 12 3.20 -10.77 10.27
CA LEU A 12 4.23 -10.26 9.36
C LEU A 12 4.00 -8.80 8.97
N ILE A 13 2.79 -8.27 9.19
CA ILE A 13 2.46 -6.87 8.90
C ILE A 13 2.92 -6.02 10.09
N LYS A 14 3.93 -5.17 9.86
CA LYS A 14 4.58 -4.35 10.90
C LYS A 14 4.23 -2.87 10.85
N THR A 15 3.26 -2.48 10.05
CA THR A 15 2.73 -1.11 10.04
C THR A 15 2.12 -0.79 11.39
N ALA A 16 2.17 0.49 11.80
CA ALA A 16 1.63 0.91 13.09
C ALA A 16 0.11 0.65 13.21
N SER A 17 -0.61 0.71 12.08
CA SER A 17 -2.04 0.42 12.01
C SER A 17 -2.37 -1.08 11.97
N GLY A 18 -1.37 -1.94 11.70
CA GLY A 18 -1.57 -3.36 11.43
C GLY A 18 -2.29 -3.65 10.10
N LYS A 19 -2.44 -2.66 9.22
CA LYS A 19 -3.03 -2.80 7.89
C LYS A 19 -1.95 -3.12 6.85
N LEU A 20 -2.34 -3.82 5.79
CA LEU A 20 -1.47 -4.19 4.68
C LEU A 20 -0.96 -2.91 3.98
N PRO A 21 0.36 -2.64 4.01
CA PRO A 21 0.92 -1.52 3.27
C PRO A 21 0.91 -1.84 1.78
N LEU A 22 0.34 -0.93 0.98
CA LEU A 22 0.33 -1.01 -0.47
C LEU A 22 0.88 0.29 -1.05
N SER A 23 1.61 0.20 -2.17
CA SER A 23 2.13 1.39 -2.83
C SER A 23 0.97 2.20 -3.42
N ALA A 24 0.86 3.46 -3.00
CA ALA A 24 -0.13 4.40 -3.50
C ALA A 24 -0.02 4.62 -5.00
N ALA A 25 1.21 4.60 -5.53
CA ALA A 25 1.49 4.87 -6.94
C ALA A 25 1.26 3.65 -7.84
N THR A 26 1.59 2.43 -7.37
CA THR A 26 1.62 1.24 -8.24
C THR A 26 0.52 0.21 -7.94
N SER A 27 -0.10 0.25 -6.76
CA SER A 27 -1.12 -0.74 -6.34
C SER A 27 -2.56 -0.24 -6.49
N ILE A 28 -2.77 0.97 -7.02
CA ILE A 28 -4.05 1.67 -6.89
C ILE A 28 -5.21 0.96 -7.62
N ASN A 29 -4.95 0.39 -8.80
CA ASN A 29 -5.95 -0.36 -9.55
C ASN A 29 -6.38 -1.66 -8.83
N PHE A 30 -5.44 -2.33 -8.16
CA PHE A 30 -5.74 -3.50 -7.34
C PHE A 30 -6.65 -3.12 -6.16
N VAL A 31 -6.30 -2.06 -5.43
CA VAL A 31 -7.10 -1.56 -4.31
C VAL A 31 -8.49 -1.12 -4.78
N ALA A 32 -8.58 -0.37 -5.87
CA ALA A 32 -9.85 0.05 -6.45
C ALA A 32 -10.75 -1.15 -6.78
N ASN A 33 -10.19 -2.19 -7.40
CA ASN A 33 -10.94 -3.41 -7.71
C ASN A 33 -11.43 -4.13 -6.44
N CYS A 34 -10.59 -4.22 -5.40
CA CYS A 34 -11.00 -4.78 -4.12
C CYS A 34 -12.14 -3.96 -3.49
N VAL A 35 -12.01 -2.63 -3.42
CA VAL A 35 -13.00 -1.76 -2.77
C VAL A 35 -14.33 -1.73 -3.55
N LEU A 36 -14.27 -1.65 -4.88
CA LEU A 36 -15.46 -1.48 -5.73
C LEU A 36 -16.22 -2.79 -5.97
N TYR A 37 -15.49 -3.90 -6.18
CA TYR A 37 -16.11 -5.17 -6.61
C TYR A 37 -16.06 -6.27 -5.56
N GLN A 38 -15.20 -6.14 -4.54
CA GLN A 38 -15.06 -7.12 -3.47
C GLN A 38 -15.00 -6.44 -2.09
N PRO A 39 -16.00 -5.62 -1.71
CA PRO A 39 -15.95 -4.79 -0.50
C PRO A 39 -15.81 -5.62 0.79
N ASN A 40 -16.14 -6.90 0.75
CA ASN A 40 -16.01 -7.84 1.86
C ASN A 40 -14.69 -8.64 1.85
N SER A 41 -13.80 -8.38 0.88
CA SER A 41 -12.46 -8.98 0.86
C SER A 41 -11.62 -8.45 2.01
N TRP A 42 -10.71 -9.28 2.53
CA TRP A 42 -9.82 -8.89 3.62
C TRP A 42 -9.01 -7.63 3.26
N VAL A 43 -8.52 -7.53 2.01
CA VAL A 43 -7.76 -6.37 1.53
C VAL A 43 -8.60 -5.10 1.56
N ALA A 44 -9.84 -5.12 1.04
CA ALA A 44 -10.71 -3.94 1.03
C ALA A 44 -10.96 -3.36 2.43
N GLN A 45 -10.82 -4.17 3.47
CA GLN A 45 -11.03 -3.80 4.87
C GLN A 45 -9.73 -3.53 5.64
N ASN A 46 -8.57 -3.97 5.14
CA ASN A 46 -7.31 -3.99 5.89
C ASN A 46 -6.11 -3.49 5.07
N PHE A 47 -6.25 -2.37 4.34
CA PHE A 47 -5.14 -1.74 3.62
C PHE A 47 -4.87 -0.31 4.07
N GLU A 48 -3.65 0.15 3.80
CA GLU A 48 -3.26 1.55 3.82
C GLU A 48 -2.31 1.83 2.66
N LEU A 49 -2.31 3.07 2.18
CA LEU A 49 -1.53 3.47 1.01
C LEU A 49 -0.27 4.22 1.45
N TRP A 50 0.87 3.81 0.94
CA TRP A 50 2.17 4.44 1.23
C TRP A 50 2.76 5.07 -0.03
N ASN A 51 3.37 6.25 0.09
CA ASN A 51 4.03 6.93 -1.03
C ASN A 51 5.43 6.34 -1.35
N ILE A 52 5.55 5.03 -1.37
CA ILE A 52 6.76 4.30 -1.76
C ILE A 52 6.56 3.82 -3.19
N TYR A 53 7.53 4.10 -4.07
CA TYR A 53 7.37 3.86 -5.50
C TYR A 53 7.65 2.40 -5.91
N ASP A 54 8.73 1.82 -5.41
CA ASP A 54 9.17 0.47 -5.80
C ASP A 54 9.05 -0.56 -4.67
N SER A 55 8.94 -1.84 -5.05
CA SER A 55 8.79 -2.96 -4.12
C SER A 55 10.05 -3.30 -3.33
N GLN A 56 11.20 -2.73 -3.70
CA GLN A 56 12.46 -2.85 -2.97
C GLN A 56 12.63 -1.70 -1.96
N CYS A 57 11.65 -0.79 -1.86
CA CYS A 57 11.63 0.36 -0.97
C CYS A 57 12.84 1.30 -1.15
N ASN A 58 13.32 1.49 -2.38
CA ASN A 58 14.46 2.38 -2.65
C ASN A 58 14.05 3.82 -2.95
N LEU A 59 12.83 4.03 -3.42
CA LEU A 59 12.34 5.29 -3.98
C LEU A 59 11.01 5.70 -3.36
N GLY A 60 10.83 7.02 -3.20
CA GLY A 60 9.62 7.65 -2.69
C GLY A 60 9.80 8.23 -1.29
N HIS A 61 8.71 8.26 -0.53
CA HIS A 61 8.60 8.89 0.79
C HIS A 61 7.91 7.95 1.79
N ILE A 62 8.43 7.90 3.02
CA ILE A 62 7.83 7.14 4.13
C ILE A 62 6.65 7.94 4.70
N GLU A 63 5.52 7.90 4.00
CA GLU A 63 4.31 8.62 4.38
C GLU A 63 3.06 7.85 3.96
N ILE A 64 2.00 8.02 4.75
CA ILE A 64 0.67 7.45 4.46
C ILE A 64 -0.09 8.45 3.59
N CYS A 65 -0.69 7.94 2.52
CA CYS A 65 -1.55 8.69 1.63
C CYS A 65 -3.03 8.48 1.98
N GLU A 66 -3.84 9.51 1.71
CA GLU A 66 -5.28 9.42 1.77
C GLU A 66 -5.80 8.48 0.67
N THR A 67 -6.71 7.60 1.05
CA THR A 67 -7.40 6.73 0.10
C THR A 67 -8.33 7.57 -0.77
N PRO A 68 -8.23 7.49 -2.11
CA PRO A 68 -9.11 8.24 -2.98
C PRO A 68 -10.54 7.70 -2.92
N ASP A 69 -11.50 8.56 -3.27
CA ASP A 69 -12.88 8.18 -3.39
C ASP A 69 -13.14 7.42 -4.71
N PHE A 70 -12.85 6.12 -4.68
CA PHE A 70 -13.04 5.24 -5.83
C PHE A 70 -14.48 5.22 -6.34
N LYS A 71 -15.48 5.43 -5.46
CA LYS A 71 -16.90 5.38 -5.84
C LYS A 71 -17.30 6.55 -6.71
N ASN A 72 -16.64 7.71 -6.52
CA ASN A 72 -16.82 8.90 -7.33
C ASN A 72 -15.80 8.99 -8.48
N GLY A 73 -15.11 7.89 -8.81
CA GLY A 73 -14.21 7.81 -9.97
C GLY A 73 -12.81 8.37 -9.73
N PHE A 74 -12.43 8.69 -8.49
CA PHE A 74 -11.06 9.11 -8.18
C PHE A 74 -10.14 7.90 -8.07
N ASN A 75 -8.95 8.01 -8.67
CA ASN A 75 -7.96 6.93 -8.70
C ASN A 75 -6.54 7.38 -8.32
N GLN A 76 -6.37 8.59 -7.79
CA GLN A 76 -5.09 9.10 -7.33
C GLN A 76 -5.15 9.39 -5.83
N ALA A 77 -4.32 8.69 -5.07
CA ALA A 77 -4.16 8.95 -3.65
C ALA A 77 -3.54 10.35 -3.43
N LYS A 78 -3.92 11.01 -2.33
CA LYS A 78 -3.32 12.29 -1.93
C LYS A 78 -2.25 12.03 -0.88
N CYS A 79 -1.04 12.49 -1.11
CA CYS A 79 0.10 12.33 -0.22
C CYS A 79 0.71 13.70 0.10
N ALA A 80 1.57 13.80 1.12
CA ALA A 80 2.19 15.07 1.46
C ALA A 80 3.24 15.49 0.41
N HIS A 81 3.95 14.51 -0.16
CA HIS A 81 4.82 14.70 -1.31
C HIS A 81 4.12 14.27 -2.61
N ILE A 82 4.76 14.59 -3.74
CA ILE A 82 4.27 14.17 -5.06
C ILE A 82 4.14 12.64 -5.07
N LEU A 83 2.96 12.17 -5.49
CA LEU A 83 2.66 10.76 -5.63
C LEU A 83 3.61 10.12 -6.65
N GLY A 84 4.29 9.05 -6.26
CA GLY A 84 5.17 8.30 -7.15
C GLY A 84 6.49 9.01 -7.45
N SER A 85 6.99 9.83 -6.52
CA SER A 85 8.33 10.41 -6.62
C SER A 85 9.42 9.33 -6.71
N HIS A 86 10.47 9.64 -7.48
CA HIS A 86 11.71 8.85 -7.57
C HIS A 86 12.84 9.41 -6.70
N ASP A 87 12.52 10.22 -5.70
CA ASP A 87 13.47 10.60 -4.68
C ASP A 87 14.00 9.35 -3.96
N LYS A 88 15.28 9.36 -3.60
CA LYS A 88 15.85 8.26 -2.81
C LYS A 88 15.12 8.19 -1.46
N LEU A 89 14.55 7.03 -1.15
CA LEU A 89 13.91 6.79 0.14
C LEU A 89 14.97 6.89 1.24
N VAL A 90 14.65 7.63 2.30
CA VAL A 90 15.51 7.82 3.48
C VAL A 90 14.75 7.41 4.74
N GLY A 91 15.46 6.93 5.76
CA GLY A 91 14.86 6.54 7.04
C GLY A 91 14.46 5.07 7.17
N GLN A 92 14.79 4.23 6.18
CA GLN A 92 14.86 2.78 6.36
C GLN A 92 16.27 2.29 6.04
N ASP A 93 16.83 1.49 6.93
CA ASP A 93 18.05 0.78 6.63
C ASP A 93 17.72 -0.41 5.73
N ILE A 94 18.10 -0.31 4.45
CA ILE A 94 17.94 -1.38 3.47
C ILE A 94 19.20 -2.25 3.54
N TYR A 95 19.09 -3.42 4.15
CA TYR A 95 20.18 -4.39 4.19
C TYR A 95 19.97 -5.49 3.16
N ASN A 96 20.99 -5.76 2.36
CA ASN A 96 21.02 -6.96 1.54
C ASN A 96 21.35 -8.17 2.44
N ILE A 97 20.57 -9.23 2.34
CA ILE A 97 20.71 -10.45 3.17
C ILE A 97 21.59 -11.52 2.50
N LEU A 98 22.54 -11.12 1.64
CA LEU A 98 23.46 -12.04 0.95
C LEU A 98 24.28 -12.90 1.91
#